data_AF-A0A1F8X644-F1
#
_entry.id   AF-A0A1F8X644-F1
#
_cell.length_a   1.000
_cell.length_b   1.000
_cell.length_c   1.000
_cell.angle_alpha   90.00
_cell.angle_beta   90.00
_cell.angle_gamma   90.00
#
_symmetry.space_group_name_H-M   'P 1'
#
loop_
_entity.id
_entity.type
_entity.pdbx_description
1 polymer ?
#
loop_
_entity_poly.entity_id
_entity_poly.type
_entity_poly.pdbx_seq_one_letter_code
_entity_poly.pdbx_strand_id
1 'polypeptide(L)'
;MKIILIAFLSIFIACVNGVAQERACLRAEAIEAEKSIPYLNSWNDIHASYKKYKHCDDGAIAEAFSDVIVRQIAFNWDQINELIDLSNIDKDFFEFVLSHIDSTAAESSIENIIINSNEQCPESAFSECTMIKNFAKKALRELKSAK
;
A
#
# COMPACT_ATOMS: atom_id res chain seq x y z
N MET A 1 63.08 27.08 -21.06
CA MET A 1 62.55 27.25 -19.69
C MET A 1 61.39 28.24 -19.72
N LYS A 2 60.16 27.75 -19.56
CA LYS A 2 58.92 28.47 -19.21
C LYS A 2 57.87 27.38 -18.96
N ILE A 3 57.74 26.98 -17.70
CA ILE A 3 56.72 26.04 -17.23
C ILE A 3 55.42 26.84 -17.15
N ILE A 4 54.45 26.53 -18.00
CA ILE A 4 53.13 27.16 -17.98
C ILE A 4 52.26 26.34 -17.02
N LEU A 5 51.90 26.96 -15.89
CA LEU A 5 50.82 26.51 -15.01
C LEU A 5 49.51 26.46 -15.81
N ILE A 6 48.83 25.31 -15.82
CA ILE A 6 47.40 25.25 -16.16
C ILE A 6 46.69 24.38 -15.11
N ALA A 7 45.95 25.11 -14.27
CA ALA A 7 44.83 24.78 -13.41
C ALA A 7 44.41 23.30 -13.24
N PHE A 8 44.57 22.80 -12.02
CA PHE A 8 43.74 21.73 -11.47
C PHE A 8 42.31 22.25 -11.29
N LEU A 9 41.42 21.98 -12.24
CA LEU A 9 39.98 22.19 -12.09
C LEU A 9 39.37 20.93 -11.44
N SER A 10 39.38 20.88 -10.12
CA SER A 10 38.75 19.84 -9.31
C SER A 10 37.22 19.97 -9.40
N ILE A 11 36.61 19.24 -10.34
CA ILE A 11 35.15 19.12 -10.42
C ILE A 11 34.69 18.20 -9.28
N PHE A 12 34.31 18.80 -8.14
CA PHE A 12 33.55 18.11 -7.09
C PHE A 12 32.12 17.88 -7.61
N ILE A 13 31.87 16.70 -8.18
CA ILE A 13 30.51 16.25 -8.50
C ILE A 13 29.84 15.92 -7.16
N ALA A 14 29.11 16.88 -6.60
CA ALA A 14 28.18 16.61 -5.52
C ALA A 14 27.01 15.81 -6.10
N CYS A 15 27.01 14.50 -5.90
CA CYS A 15 25.82 13.68 -6.06
C CYS A 15 24.81 14.12 -4.99
N VAL A 16 23.99 15.13 -5.32
CA VAL A 16 22.84 15.48 -4.49
C VAL A 16 21.80 14.38 -4.72
N ASN A 17 21.88 13.31 -3.93
CA ASN A 17 20.75 12.42 -3.78
C ASN A 17 19.65 13.25 -3.13
N GLY A 18 18.66 13.67 -3.92
CA GLY A 18 17.44 14.25 -3.38
C GLY A 18 16.76 13.18 -2.54
N VAL A 19 17.01 13.20 -1.23
CA VAL A 19 16.19 12.45 -0.28
C VAL A 19 14.80 13.08 -0.41
N ALA A 20 13.87 12.36 -1.03
CA ALA A 20 12.46 12.73 -1.00
C ALA A 20 12.06 12.81 0.46
N GLN A 21 11.90 14.02 0.98
CA GLN A 21 11.48 14.21 2.36
C GLN A 21 10.04 13.73 2.46
N GLU A 22 9.85 12.58 3.10
CA GLU A 22 8.53 12.06 3.41
C GLU A 22 7.75 13.10 4.23
N ARG A 23 6.51 13.37 3.82
CA ARG A 23 5.68 14.39 4.48
C ARG A 23 5.38 13.92 5.90
N ALA A 24 5.74 14.73 6.89
CA ALA A 24 5.41 14.41 8.27
C ALA A 24 3.90 14.34 8.50
N CYS A 25 3.43 13.31 9.21
CA CYS A 25 2.07 13.22 9.68
C CYS A 25 1.83 14.19 10.84
N LEU A 26 0.94 15.16 10.66
CA LEU A 26 0.59 16.09 11.73
C LEU A 26 -0.35 15.41 12.73
N ARG A 27 -0.22 15.76 14.02
CA ARG A 27 -1.08 15.21 15.08
C ARG A 27 -2.58 15.32 14.78
N ALA A 28 -3.01 16.43 14.18
CA ALA A 28 -4.41 16.63 13.81
C ALA A 28 -4.85 15.70 12.66
N GLU A 29 -3.96 15.43 11.71
CA GLU A 29 -4.22 14.48 10.61
C GLU A 29 -4.30 13.05 11.15
N ALA A 30 -3.37 12.68 12.04
CA ALA A 30 -3.37 11.37 12.69
C ALA A 30 -4.67 11.10 13.45
N ILE A 31 -5.10 12.06 14.28
CA ILE A 31 -6.37 11.96 15.03
C ILE A 31 -7.57 11.81 14.10
N GLU A 32 -7.58 12.53 12.98
CA GLU A 32 -8.70 12.45 12.04
C GLU A 32 -8.67 11.14 11.23
N ALA A 33 -7.49 10.68 10.81
CA ALA A 33 -7.30 9.41 10.12
C ALA A 33 -7.77 8.24 10.99
N GLU A 34 -7.27 8.16 12.23
CA GLU A 34 -7.63 7.12 13.20
C GLU A 34 -9.14 7.06 13.47
N LYS A 35 -9.82 8.23 13.48
CA LYS A 35 -11.27 8.30 13.67
C LYS A 35 -12.08 7.93 12.43
N SER A 36 -11.58 8.19 11.23
CA SER A 36 -12.37 8.09 10.00
C SER A 36 -12.17 6.79 9.25
N ILE A 37 -10.94 6.26 9.22
CA ILE A 37 -10.58 5.05 8.47
C ILE A 37 -11.47 3.85 8.83
N PRO A 38 -11.76 3.54 10.11
CA PRO A 38 -12.55 2.36 10.47
C PRO A 38 -13.97 2.31 9.87
N TYR A 39 -14.48 3.44 9.36
CA TYR A 39 -15.83 3.57 8.81
C TYR A 39 -15.89 3.62 7.28
N LEU A 40 -14.77 3.42 6.58
CA LEU A 40 -14.74 3.38 5.11
C LEU A 40 -15.37 2.07 4.61
N ASN A 41 -16.30 2.16 3.65
CA ASN A 41 -17.09 1.01 3.17
C ASN A 41 -17.08 0.82 1.64
N SER A 42 -16.31 1.63 0.90
CA SER A 42 -16.16 1.53 -0.55
C SER A 42 -14.71 1.74 -0.96
N TRP A 43 -14.33 1.26 -2.15
CA TRP A 43 -12.97 1.45 -2.64
C TRP A 43 -12.66 2.91 -2.95
N ASN A 44 -13.65 3.69 -3.41
CA ASN A 44 -13.52 5.14 -3.56
C ASN A 44 -13.26 5.86 -2.24
N ASP A 45 -13.93 5.47 -1.14
CA ASP A 45 -13.68 6.07 0.18
C ASP A 45 -12.27 5.72 0.69
N ILE A 46 -11.85 4.47 0.50
CA ILE A 46 -10.49 4.00 0.85
C ILE A 46 -9.45 4.76 0.02
N HIS A 47 -9.66 4.93 -1.28
CA HIS A 47 -8.76 5.70 -2.15
C HIS A 47 -8.70 7.16 -1.74
N ALA A 48 -9.83 7.81 -1.46
CA ALA A 48 -9.87 9.19 -0.99
C ALA A 48 -9.11 9.36 0.34
N SER A 49 -9.29 8.41 1.27
CA SER A 49 -8.55 8.37 2.54
C SER A 49 -7.04 8.17 2.31
N TYR A 50 -6.65 7.24 1.44
CA TYR A 50 -5.27 7.02 1.03
C TYR A 50 -4.63 8.31 0.49
N LYS A 51 -5.28 9.02 -0.44
CA LYS A 51 -4.73 10.28 -0.98
C LYS A 51 -4.52 11.34 0.10
N LYS A 52 -5.36 11.32 1.14
CA LYS A 52 -5.31 12.30 2.23
C LYS A 52 -4.31 11.92 3.32
N TYR A 53 -4.16 10.64 3.63
CA TYR A 53 -3.50 10.16 4.85
C TYR A 53 -2.41 9.12 4.63
N LYS A 54 -2.00 8.78 3.39
CA LYS A 54 -0.91 7.81 3.17
C LYS A 54 0.41 8.18 3.84
N HIS A 55 0.67 9.47 4.08
CA HIS A 55 1.86 9.94 4.80
C HIS A 55 1.75 9.77 6.33
N CYS A 56 0.60 9.31 6.80
CA CYS A 56 0.33 8.94 8.19
C CYS A 56 0.24 7.42 8.38
N ASP A 57 0.60 6.62 7.38
CA ASP A 57 0.50 5.16 7.39
C ASP A 57 1.56 4.51 8.30
N ASP A 58 1.39 4.69 9.61
CA ASP A 58 2.23 4.14 10.66
C ASP A 58 1.39 3.84 11.92
N GLY A 59 1.85 2.90 12.74
CA GLY A 59 1.21 2.49 13.99
C GLY A 59 -0.30 2.23 13.83
N ALA A 60 -1.11 2.85 14.68
CA ALA A 60 -2.57 2.65 14.72
C ALA A 60 -3.29 2.99 13.41
N ILE A 61 -2.74 3.91 12.61
CA ILE A 61 -3.34 4.29 11.32
C ILE A 61 -3.08 3.22 10.27
N ALA A 62 -1.86 2.67 10.24
CA ALA A 62 -1.55 1.52 9.38
C ALA A 62 -2.38 0.30 9.74
N GLU A 63 -2.56 0.02 11.04
CA GLU A 63 -3.46 -1.05 11.50
C GLU A 63 -4.90 -0.81 11.05
N ALA A 64 -5.40 0.42 11.16
CA ALA A 64 -6.74 0.77 10.69
C ALA A 64 -6.90 0.58 9.17
N PHE A 65 -5.88 0.94 8.38
CA PHE A 65 -5.88 0.69 6.93
C PHE A 65 -5.86 -0.81 6.60
N SER A 66 -4.97 -1.58 7.22
CA SER A 66 -4.89 -3.04 7.05
C SER A 66 -6.24 -3.71 7.33
N ASP A 67 -6.87 -3.31 8.43
CA ASP A 67 -8.15 -3.85 8.87
C ASP A 67 -9.29 -3.55 7.86
N VAL A 68 -9.43 -2.32 7.37
CA VAL A 68 -10.48 -1.99 6.39
C VAL A 68 -10.22 -2.59 5.03
N ILE A 69 -8.97 -2.61 4.56
CA ILE A 69 -8.59 -3.17 3.27
C ILE A 69 -8.83 -4.68 3.26
N VAL A 70 -8.34 -5.39 4.28
CA VAL A 70 -8.52 -6.85 4.35
C VAL A 70 -9.99 -7.21 4.44
N ARG A 71 -10.80 -6.51 5.25
CA ARG A 71 -12.24 -6.74 5.29
C ARG A 71 -12.91 -6.49 3.94
N GLN A 72 -12.55 -5.39 3.28
CA GLN A 72 -13.16 -5.02 2.01
C GLN A 72 -12.90 -6.10 0.94
N ILE A 73 -11.68 -6.62 0.87
CA ILE A 73 -11.35 -7.72 -0.05
C ILE A 73 -12.00 -9.03 0.39
N ALA A 74 -11.94 -9.38 1.68
CA ALA A 74 -12.42 -10.67 2.16
C ALA A 74 -13.94 -10.82 2.07
N PHE A 75 -14.70 -9.75 2.29
CA PHE A 75 -16.16 -9.82 2.49
C PHE A 75 -16.99 -9.02 1.49
N ASN A 76 -16.41 -8.03 0.80
CA ASN A 76 -17.11 -7.19 -0.20
C ASN A 76 -16.49 -7.38 -1.60
N TRP A 77 -16.22 -8.64 -1.96
CA TRP A 77 -15.56 -8.99 -3.23
C TRP A 77 -16.41 -8.63 -4.46
N ASP A 78 -17.72 -8.50 -4.31
CA ASP A 78 -18.62 -7.98 -5.34
C ASP A 78 -18.24 -6.56 -5.82
N GLN A 79 -17.52 -5.80 -5.00
CA GLN A 79 -16.99 -4.48 -5.34
C GLN A 79 -15.57 -4.51 -5.92
N ILE A 80 -15.00 -5.69 -6.20
CA ILE A 80 -13.59 -5.80 -6.63
C ILE A 80 -13.28 -4.99 -7.89
N ASN A 81 -14.23 -4.87 -8.83
CA ASN A 81 -14.03 -4.11 -10.05
C ASN A 81 -13.69 -2.63 -9.78
N GLU A 82 -14.21 -2.04 -8.70
CA GLU A 82 -13.90 -0.67 -8.30
C GLU A 82 -12.42 -0.53 -7.88
N LEU A 83 -11.89 -1.51 -7.12
CA LEU A 83 -10.46 -1.57 -6.83
C LEU A 83 -9.63 -1.72 -8.11
N ILE A 84 -10.06 -2.57 -9.05
CA ILE A 84 -9.34 -2.78 -10.31
C ILE A 84 -9.29 -1.50 -11.13
N ASP A 85 -10.41 -0.80 -11.27
CA ASP A 85 -10.47 0.48 -11.98
C ASP A 85 -9.55 1.52 -11.34
N LEU A 86 -9.60 1.65 -10.01
CA LEU A 86 -8.71 2.55 -9.27
C LEU A 86 -7.23 2.14 -9.41
N SER A 87 -6.91 0.84 -9.39
CA SER A 87 -5.55 0.33 -9.56
C SER A 87 -4.99 0.61 -10.96
N ASN A 88 -5.85 0.77 -11.96
CA ASN A 88 -5.45 1.12 -13.32
C ASN A 88 -5.13 2.61 -13.47
N ILE A 89 -5.72 3.44 -12.62
CA ILE A 89 -5.55 4.90 -12.61
C ILE A 89 -4.40 5.30 -11.67
N ASP A 90 -4.30 4.67 -10.50
CA ASP A 90 -3.38 5.01 -9.41
C ASP A 90 -2.62 3.76 -8.96
N LYS A 91 -1.45 3.52 -9.55
CA LYS A 91 -0.63 2.33 -9.25
C LYS A 91 -0.06 2.36 -7.83
N ASP A 92 0.29 3.54 -7.32
CA ASP A 92 0.76 3.71 -5.93
C ASP A 92 -0.34 3.33 -4.92
N PHE A 93 -1.62 3.58 -5.25
CA PHE A 93 -2.73 3.13 -4.43
C PHE A 93 -2.83 1.61 -4.40
N PHE A 94 -2.63 0.95 -5.54
CA PHE A 94 -2.68 -0.51 -5.57
C PHE A 94 -1.53 -1.14 -4.79
N GLU A 95 -0.32 -0.58 -4.90
CA GLU A 95 0.83 -1.02 -4.08
C GLU A 95 0.55 -0.85 -2.58
N PHE A 96 -0.07 0.27 -2.19
CA PHE A 96 -0.54 0.51 -0.83
C PHE A 96 -1.56 -0.53 -0.37
N VAL A 97 -2.57 -0.85 -1.21
CA VAL A 97 -3.54 -1.91 -0.90
C VAL A 97 -2.84 -3.26 -0.68
N LEU A 98 -1.88 -3.61 -1.53
CA LEU A 98 -1.14 -4.87 -1.41
C LEU A 98 -0.28 -4.91 -0.13
N SER A 99 0.37 -3.83 0.26
CA SER A 99 1.21 -3.79 1.48
C SER A 99 0.41 -4.02 2.76
N HIS A 100 -0.89 -3.71 2.74
CA HIS A 100 -1.83 -3.91 3.84
C HIS A 100 -2.45 -5.32 3.92
N ILE A 101 -2.12 -6.21 2.98
CA ILE A 101 -2.50 -7.63 3.04
C ILE A 101 -1.35 -8.40 3.72
N ASP A 102 -1.35 -8.40 5.04
CA ASP A 102 -0.29 -8.97 5.87
C ASP A 102 -0.81 -9.93 6.97
N SER A 103 0.11 -10.49 7.76
CA SER A 103 -0.18 -11.50 8.79
C SER A 103 -0.81 -10.96 10.07
N THR A 104 -1.04 -9.65 10.20
CA THR A 104 -1.75 -9.06 11.34
C THR A 104 -3.26 -9.26 11.23
N ALA A 105 -3.76 -9.51 10.02
CA ALA A 105 -5.17 -9.81 9.79
C ALA A 105 -5.59 -11.20 10.32
N ALA A 106 -6.90 -11.35 10.56
CA ALA A 106 -7.47 -12.63 10.95
C ALA A 106 -7.23 -13.71 9.88
N GLU A 107 -6.80 -14.90 10.29
CA GLU A 107 -6.50 -16.03 9.39
C GLU A 107 -7.66 -16.33 8.42
N SER A 108 -8.90 -16.34 8.92
CA SER A 108 -10.09 -16.56 8.10
C SER A 108 -10.31 -15.49 7.02
N SER A 109 -9.94 -14.24 7.28
CA SER A 109 -10.03 -13.17 6.28
C SER A 109 -9.00 -13.37 5.18
N ILE A 110 -7.76 -13.72 5.55
CA ILE A 110 -6.69 -14.02 4.59
C ILE A 110 -7.08 -15.24 3.72
N GLU A 111 -7.65 -16.28 4.33
CA GLU A 111 -8.13 -17.46 3.60
C GLU A 111 -9.25 -17.10 2.62
N ASN A 112 -10.21 -16.27 3.03
CA ASN A 112 -11.27 -15.77 2.14
C ASN A 112 -10.71 -14.96 0.96
N ILE A 113 -9.69 -14.11 1.17
CA ILE A 113 -9.03 -13.39 0.08
C ILE A 113 -8.46 -14.38 -0.95
N ILE A 114 -7.81 -15.45 -0.50
CA ILE A 114 -7.24 -16.47 -1.40
C ILE A 114 -8.35 -17.18 -2.17
N ILE A 115 -9.45 -17.56 -1.52
CA ILE A 115 -10.60 -18.22 -2.15
C ILE A 115 -11.20 -17.30 -3.22
N ASN A 116 -11.57 -16.08 -2.86
CA ASN A 116 -12.21 -15.13 -3.77
C ASN A 116 -11.29 -14.80 -4.96
N SER A 117 -9.98 -14.64 -4.72
CA SER A 117 -9.00 -14.39 -5.80
C SER A 117 -8.84 -15.54 -6.79
N ASN A 118 -9.24 -16.77 -6.43
CA ASN A 118 -9.23 -17.92 -7.34
C ASN A 118 -10.59 -18.14 -8.00
N GLU A 119 -11.68 -18.00 -7.25
CA GLU A 119 -13.01 -18.45 -7.67
C GLU A 119 -13.86 -17.34 -8.28
N GLN A 120 -13.58 -16.08 -7.92
CA GLN A 120 -14.42 -14.93 -8.26
C GLN A 120 -13.62 -13.81 -8.94
N CYS A 121 -12.42 -14.12 -9.45
CA CYS A 121 -11.62 -13.13 -10.15
C CYS A 121 -12.26 -12.77 -11.51
N PRO A 122 -12.48 -11.47 -11.80
CA PRO A 122 -12.88 -11.03 -13.14
C PRO A 122 -11.82 -11.40 -14.19
N GLU A 123 -12.25 -11.87 -15.37
CA GLU A 123 -11.32 -12.29 -16.45
C GLU A 123 -10.35 -11.18 -16.86
N SER A 124 -10.81 -9.92 -16.86
CA SER A 124 -10.00 -8.75 -17.21
C SER A 124 -8.98 -8.34 -16.13
N ALA A 125 -9.06 -8.91 -14.92
CA ALA A 125 -8.29 -8.51 -13.74
C ALA A 125 -7.35 -9.62 -13.22
N PHE A 126 -7.01 -10.59 -14.07
CA PHE A 126 -6.24 -11.76 -13.68
C PHE A 126 -4.89 -11.41 -13.02
N SER A 127 -4.23 -10.35 -13.49
CA SER A 127 -2.93 -9.91 -12.96
C SER A 127 -3.07 -9.40 -11.53
N GLU A 128 -4.05 -8.54 -11.29
CA GLU A 128 -4.36 -7.92 -10.01
C GLU A 128 -4.82 -8.96 -8.98
N CYS A 129 -5.75 -9.84 -9.35
CA CYS A 129 -6.14 -10.95 -8.47
C CYS A 129 -4.96 -11.86 -8.12
N THR A 130 -4.04 -12.08 -9.07
CA THR A 130 -2.84 -12.89 -8.81
C THR A 130 -1.92 -12.20 -7.80
N MET A 131 -1.74 -10.87 -7.89
CA MET A 131 -0.99 -10.10 -6.90
C MET A 131 -1.63 -10.15 -5.52
N ILE A 132 -2.94 -9.86 -5.42
CA ILE A 132 -3.72 -9.94 -4.17
C ILE A 132 -3.56 -11.33 -3.53
N LYS A 133 -3.76 -12.39 -4.31
CA LYS A 133 -3.59 -13.79 -3.86
C LYS A 133 -2.18 -14.07 -3.34
N ASN A 134 -1.15 -13.55 -4.00
CA ASN A 134 0.23 -13.81 -3.61
C ASN A 134 0.59 -13.13 -2.28
N PHE A 135 0.12 -11.91 -2.06
CA PHE A 135 0.25 -11.22 -0.77
C PHE A 135 -0.52 -11.97 0.33
N ALA A 136 -1.76 -12.38 0.08
CA ALA A 136 -2.54 -13.18 1.03
C ALA A 136 -1.86 -14.52 1.36
N LYS A 137 -1.29 -15.22 0.37
CA LYS A 137 -0.50 -16.44 0.61
C LYS A 137 0.78 -16.20 1.40
N LYS A 138 1.43 -15.04 1.22
CA LYS A 138 2.59 -14.64 2.03
C LYS A 138 2.14 -14.41 3.49
N ALA A 139 1.11 -13.60 3.69
CA ALA A 139 0.52 -13.33 5.00
C ALA A 139 0.12 -14.61 5.74
N LEU A 140 -0.55 -15.57 5.06
CA LEU A 140 -0.95 -16.83 5.67
C LEU A 140 0.24 -17.69 6.11
N ARG A 141 1.34 -17.70 5.34
CA ARG A 141 2.56 -18.44 5.70
C ARG A 141 3.25 -17.83 6.92
N GLU A 142 3.32 -16.50 6.97
CA GLU A 142 3.90 -15.75 8.09
C GLU A 142 3.08 -15.98 9.37
N LEU A 143 1.76 -15.86 9.28
CA LEU A 143 0.83 -16.14 10.39
C LEU A 143 0.99 -17.57 10.92
N LYS A 144 1.11 -18.57 10.04
CA LYS A 144 1.30 -19.98 10.44
C LYS A 144 2.66 -20.29 11.04
N SER A 145 3.68 -19.50 10.70
CA SER A 145 5.04 -19.66 11.21
C SER A 145 5.24 -18.96 12.56
N ALA A 146 4.35 -18.03 12.93
CA ALA A 146 4.36 -17.31 14.20
C ALA A 146 3.61 -18.06 15.33
N LYS A 147 2.94 -19.18 15.02
CA LYS A 147 2.23 -20.05 15.97
C LYS A 147 3.13 -21.20 16.41
#